data_AF-A0AA38GFH9-F1
#
_entry.id   AF-A0AA38GFH9-F1
#
_cell.length_a   1.000
_cell.length_b   1.000
_cell.length_c   1.000
_cell.angle_alpha   90.00
_cell.angle_beta   90.00
_cell.angle_gamma   90.00
#
_symmetry.space_group_name_H-M   'P 1'
#
loop_
_entity.id
_entity.type
_entity.pdbx_description
1 polymer ?
#
loop_
_entity_poly.entity_id
_entity_poly.type
_entity_poly.pdbx_seq_one_letter_code
_entity_poly.pdbx_strand_id
1 'polypeptide(L)'
;MTSLNYWIVRDYHALVNAVNVLEPDLQRLTNKQLQAKTREFRHRLRDGETLDDIQAEAFAVVREAAKRTLGMRHFDVQIIGGAVLHDGAISEMKTGEGKTLVSTLAVLQGLVQVAFSTLCHCLTGAKKTEESVADLLN
;
A
#
# COMPACT_ATOMS: atom_id res chain seq x y z
N MET A 1 17.32 -19.95 -16.04
CA MET A 1 16.51 -18.75 -16.30
C MET A 1 16.72 -17.82 -15.11
N THR A 2 17.81 -17.06 -15.15
CA THR A 2 18.40 -16.31 -14.02
C THR A 2 18.49 -14.85 -14.42
N SER A 3 17.35 -14.18 -14.58
CA SER A 3 17.32 -12.72 -14.73
C SER A 3 17.11 -12.09 -13.34
N LEU A 4 17.70 -10.92 -13.13
CA LEU A 4 17.54 -10.12 -11.90
C LEU A 4 16.05 -9.92 -11.54
N ASN A 5 15.22 -9.75 -12.57
CA ASN A 5 13.76 -9.61 -12.44
C ASN A 5 13.10 -10.83 -11.76
N TYR A 6 13.61 -12.05 -11.96
CA TYR A 6 13.03 -13.25 -11.36
C TYR A 6 13.16 -13.23 -9.82
N TRP A 7 14.28 -12.75 -9.28
CA TRP A 7 14.51 -12.66 -7.84
C TRP A 7 13.69 -11.54 -7.21
N ILE A 8 13.65 -10.38 -7.85
CA ILE A 8 12.83 -9.24 -7.44
C ILE A 8 11.35 -9.64 -7.33
N VAL A 9 10.82 -10.36 -8.33
CA VAL A 9 9.44 -10.86 -8.30
C VAL A 9 9.21 -11.85 -7.15
N ARG A 10 10.20 -12.70 -6.84
CA ARG A 10 10.10 -13.68 -5.74
C ARG A 10 9.99 -13.00 -4.37
N ASP A 11 10.74 -11.92 -4.17
CA ASP A 11 10.71 -11.18 -2.90
C ASP A 11 9.36 -10.47 -2.70
N TYR A 12 8.76 -9.94 -3.77
CA TYR A 12 7.40 -9.39 -3.68
C TYR A 12 6.32 -10.44 -3.38
N HIS A 13 6.50 -11.70 -3.78
CA HIS A 13 5.58 -12.77 -3.37
C HIS A 13 5.64 -13.02 -1.86
N ALA A 14 6.81 -12.87 -1.23
CA ALA A 14 6.92 -12.97 0.22
C ALA A 14 6.15 -11.83 0.92
N LEU A 15 6.26 -10.60 0.40
CA LEU A 15 5.48 -9.45 0.88
C LEU A 15 3.98 -9.69 0.74
N VAL A 16 3.51 -10.15 -0.43
CA VAL A 16 2.09 -10.49 -0.65
C VAL A 16 1.60 -11.52 0.37
N ASN A 17 2.39 -12.55 0.64
CA ASN A 17 2.04 -13.56 1.64
C ASN A 17 1.93 -12.95 3.03
N ALA A 18 2.86 -12.08 3.42
CA ALA A 18 2.79 -11.37 4.70
C ALA A 18 1.53 -10.52 4.82
N VAL A 19 1.19 -9.77 3.76
CA VAL A 19 -0.06 -8.97 3.68
C VAL A 19 -1.30 -9.85 3.81
N ASN A 20 -1.33 -10.99 3.12
CA ASN A 20 -2.46 -11.94 3.16
C ASN A 20 -2.66 -12.56 4.55
N VAL A 21 -1.57 -12.83 5.29
CA VAL A 21 -1.63 -13.37 6.66
C VAL A 21 -2.21 -12.36 7.64
N LEU A 22 -1.95 -11.07 7.47
CA LEU A 22 -2.45 -10.00 8.35
C LEU A 22 -3.94 -9.66 8.08
N GLU A 23 -4.45 -9.98 6.90
CA GLU A 23 -5.80 -9.60 6.47
C GLU A 23 -6.93 -10.06 7.43
N PRO A 24 -6.97 -11.33 7.91
CA PRO A 24 -8.03 -11.78 8.81
C PRO A 24 -8.08 -11.02 10.15
N ASP A 25 -6.93 -10.60 10.67
CA ASP A 25 -6.86 -9.86 11.92
C ASP A 25 -7.29 -8.40 11.74
N LEU A 26 -6.93 -7.78 10.61
CA LEU A 26 -7.37 -6.43 10.27
C LEU A 26 -8.87 -6.35 9.97
N GLN A 27 -9.46 -7.40 9.39
CA GLN A 27 -10.90 -7.49 9.17
C GLN A 27 -11.70 -7.42 10.48
N ARG A 28 -11.13 -7.89 11.60
CA ARG A 28 -11.77 -7.84 12.92
C ARG A 28 -11.70 -6.46 13.56
N LEU A 29 -10.86 -5.56 13.06
CA LEU A 29 -10.70 -4.22 13.62
C LEU A 29 -11.87 -3.31 13.24
N THR A 30 -12.23 -2.42 14.14
CA THR A 30 -13.16 -1.31 13.85
C THR A 30 -12.45 -0.21 13.04
N ASN A 31 -13.22 0.69 12.42
CA ASN A 31 -12.65 1.83 11.69
C ASN A 31 -11.73 2.69 12.58
N LYS A 32 -12.10 2.90 13.86
CA LYS A 32 -11.26 3.61 14.83
C LYS A 32 -9.94 2.90 15.12
N GLN A 33 -9.94 1.57 15.15
CA GLN A 33 -8.72 0.78 15.35
C GLN A 33 -7.83 0.79 14.09
N LEU A 34 -8.41 0.79 12.89
CA LEU A 34 -7.65 0.99 11.65
C LEU A 34 -7.01 2.40 11.59
N GLN A 35 -7.73 3.44 12.02
CA GLN A 35 -7.16 4.79 12.17
C GLN A 35 -6.01 4.84 13.19
N ALA A 36 -6.14 4.10 14.29
CA ALA A 36 -5.10 4.03 15.31
C ALA A 36 -3.80 3.41 14.76
N LYS A 37 -3.89 2.45 13.82
CA LYS A 37 -2.72 1.86 13.15
C LYS A 37 -1.88 2.90 12.41
N THR A 38 -2.51 3.88 11.75
CA THR A 38 -1.77 5.00 11.12
C THR A 38 -0.93 5.78 12.15
N ARG A 39 -1.47 6.00 13.36
CA ARG A 39 -0.74 6.70 14.44
C ARG A 39 0.39 5.85 14.99
N GLU A 40 0.16 4.55 15.14
CA GLU A 40 1.15 3.56 15.54
C GLU A 40 2.34 3.54 14.56
N PHE A 41 2.10 3.50 13.25
CA PHE A 41 3.16 3.56 12.24
C PHE A 41 3.99 4.84 12.33
N ARG A 42 3.35 6.01 12.48
CA ARG A 42 4.07 7.28 12.66
C ARG A 42 4.94 7.28 13.92
N HIS A 43 4.51 6.61 14.99
CA HIS A 43 5.30 6.48 16.21
C HIS A 43 6.49 5.54 16.01
N ARG A 44 6.26 4.35 15.44
CA ARG A 44 7.29 3.35 15.16
C ARG A 44 8.41 3.90 14.27
N LEU A 45 8.07 4.68 13.25
CA LEU A 45 9.09 5.34 12.41
C LEU A 45 9.88 6.43 13.15
N ARG A 46 9.26 7.13 14.11
CA ARG A 46 9.97 8.08 14.97
C ARG A 46 10.93 7.37 15.92
N ASP A 47 10.57 6.16 16.33
CA ASP A 47 11.38 5.32 17.23
C ASP A 47 12.51 4.60 16.48
N GLY A 48 12.59 4.76 15.15
CA GLY A 48 13.71 4.32 14.32
C GLY A 48 13.43 3.12 13.42
N GLU A 49 12.20 2.62 13.39
CA GLU A 49 11.80 1.64 12.36
C GLU A 49 11.85 2.26 10.96
N THR A 50 12.10 1.44 9.96
CA THR A 50 12.13 1.85 8.55
C THR A 50 10.77 1.63 7.89
N LEU A 51 10.59 2.23 6.70
CA LEU A 51 9.37 1.97 5.92
C LEU A 51 9.24 0.50 5.52
N ASP A 52 10.36 -0.16 5.26
CA ASP A 52 10.43 -1.57 4.88
C ASP A 52 9.90 -2.45 6.03
N ASP A 53 10.24 -2.11 7.27
CA ASP A 53 9.80 -2.85 8.48
C ASP A 53 8.27 -2.82 8.66
N ILE A 54 7.63 -1.71 8.27
CA ILE A 54 6.18 -1.53 8.40
C ILE A 54 5.42 -1.81 7.10
N GLN A 55 6.11 -2.10 5.99
CA GLN A 55 5.52 -2.13 4.64
C GLN A 55 4.34 -3.11 4.55
N ALA A 56 4.53 -4.35 5.01
CA ALA A 56 3.52 -5.39 4.96
C ALA A 56 2.26 -5.02 5.75
N GLU A 57 2.44 -4.47 6.96
CA GLU A 57 1.32 -4.09 7.83
C GLU A 57 0.58 -2.87 7.28
N ALA A 58 1.31 -1.87 6.79
CA ALA A 58 0.75 -0.70 6.15
C ALA A 58 -0.07 -1.09 4.91
N PHE A 59 0.45 -1.98 4.05
CA PHE A 59 -0.26 -2.44 2.86
C PHE A 59 -1.53 -3.23 3.20
N ALA A 60 -1.49 -4.04 4.26
CA ALA A 60 -2.66 -4.76 4.73
C ALA A 60 -3.73 -3.80 5.28
N VAL A 61 -3.34 -2.73 5.99
CA VAL A 61 -4.25 -1.69 6.48
C VAL A 61 -4.91 -0.92 5.32
N VAL A 62 -4.16 -0.52 4.30
CA VAL A 62 -4.72 0.15 3.10
C VAL A 62 -5.68 -0.77 2.37
N ARG A 63 -5.34 -2.05 2.21
CA ARG A 63 -6.21 -3.03 1.55
C ARG A 63 -7.55 -3.14 2.27
N GLU A 64 -7.55 -3.22 3.60
CA GLU A 64 -8.78 -3.29 4.39
C GLU A 64 -9.56 -1.96 4.33
N ALA A 65 -8.86 -0.82 4.37
CA ALA A 65 -9.48 0.49 4.24
C ALA A 65 -10.18 0.67 2.87
N ALA A 66 -9.51 0.31 1.78
CA ALA A 66 -10.09 0.37 0.43
C ALA A 66 -11.26 -0.61 0.25
N LYS A 67 -11.18 -1.79 0.87
CA LYS A 67 -12.31 -2.73 0.90
C LYS A 67 -13.54 -2.12 1.58
N ARG A 68 -13.36 -1.36 2.65
CA ARG A 68 -14.47 -0.72 3.39
C ARG A 68 -15.04 0.51 2.71
N THR A 69 -14.19 1.36 2.12
CA THR A 69 -14.63 2.64 1.55
C THR A 69 -15.03 2.53 0.09
N LEU A 70 -14.27 1.77 -0.70
CA LEU A 70 -14.46 1.63 -2.13
C LEU A 70 -15.15 0.32 -2.52
N GLY A 71 -15.28 -0.63 -1.59
CA GLY A 71 -15.76 -1.98 -1.89
C GLY A 71 -14.76 -2.80 -2.73
N MET A 72 -13.52 -2.33 -2.85
CA MET A 72 -12.49 -2.92 -3.70
C MET A 72 -11.36 -3.48 -2.84
N ARG A 73 -11.15 -4.79 -2.92
CA ARG A 73 -9.98 -5.45 -2.32
C ARG A 73 -8.83 -5.43 -3.32
N HIS A 74 -7.66 -4.90 -2.92
CA HIS A 74 -6.46 -4.96 -3.75
C HIS A 74 -6.11 -6.38 -4.15
N PHE A 75 -5.85 -6.60 -5.43
CA PHE A 75 -5.28 -7.85 -5.93
C PHE A 75 -3.80 -7.97 -5.56
N ASP A 76 -3.28 -9.18 -5.57
CA ASP A 76 -1.88 -9.42 -5.21
C ASP A 76 -0.92 -8.73 -6.18
N VAL A 77 -1.25 -8.69 -7.48
CA VAL A 77 -0.49 -7.92 -8.48
C VAL A 77 -0.47 -6.42 -8.20
N GLN A 78 -1.49 -5.88 -7.53
CA GLN A 78 -1.55 -4.46 -7.14
C GLN A 78 -0.68 -4.19 -5.91
N ILE A 79 -0.59 -5.14 -4.97
CA ILE A 79 0.36 -5.09 -3.85
C ILE A 79 1.80 -5.12 -4.36
N ILE A 80 2.10 -6.03 -5.30
CA ILE A 80 3.40 -6.09 -5.97
C ILE A 80 3.69 -4.76 -6.68
N GLY A 81 2.73 -4.23 -7.43
CA GLY A 81 2.87 -2.93 -8.08
C GLY A 81 3.16 -1.78 -7.09
N GLY A 82 2.57 -1.82 -5.90
CA GLY A 82 2.85 -0.87 -4.82
C GLY A 82 4.25 -1.04 -4.24
N ALA A 83 4.72 -2.28 -4.10
CA ALA A 83 6.06 -2.59 -3.62
C ALA A 83 7.16 -2.14 -4.60
N VAL A 84 6.94 -2.35 -5.91
CA VAL A 84 7.84 -1.86 -6.96
C VAL A 84 7.97 -0.33 -6.89
N LEU A 85 6.86 0.38 -6.69
CA LEU A 85 6.87 1.83 -6.54
C LEU A 85 7.56 2.27 -5.24
N HIS A 86 7.38 1.51 -4.17
CA HIS A 86 8.03 1.73 -2.89
C HIS A 86 9.56 1.66 -3.02
N ASP A 87 10.07 0.70 -3.78
CA ASP A 87 11.49 0.52 -4.05
C ASP A 87 12.07 1.60 -5.01
N GLY A 88 11.25 2.55 -5.45
CA GLY A 88 11.64 3.61 -6.40
C GLY A 88 11.76 3.14 -7.85
N ALA A 89 11.24 1.95 -8.17
CA ALA A 89 11.25 1.39 -9.51
C ALA A 89 9.94 1.70 -10.28
N ILE A 90 9.99 1.56 -11.61
CA ILE A 90 8.83 1.78 -12.48
C ILE A 90 7.99 0.51 -12.54
N SER A 91 6.75 0.60 -12.06
CA SER A 91 5.77 -0.48 -12.17
C SER A 91 5.05 -0.41 -13.53
N GLU A 92 5.44 -1.30 -14.46
CA GLU A 92 4.77 -1.45 -15.75
C GLU A 92 3.55 -2.38 -15.65
N MET A 93 2.38 -1.77 -15.47
CA MET A 93 1.08 -2.45 -15.46
C MET A 93 0.29 -2.09 -16.75
N LYS A 94 -0.56 -2.98 -17.27
CA LYS A 94 -1.43 -2.66 -18.40
C LYS A 94 -2.62 -1.78 -17.98
N THR A 95 -3.21 -1.06 -18.93
CA THR A 95 -4.43 -0.27 -18.70
C THR A 95 -5.57 -1.20 -18.28
N GLY A 96 -6.28 -0.86 -17.20
CA GLY A 96 -7.33 -1.69 -16.61
C GLY A 96 -6.89 -2.55 -15.43
N GLU A 97 -5.59 -2.63 -15.11
CA GLU A 97 -5.08 -3.40 -13.96
C GLU A 97 -5.21 -2.65 -12.61
N GLY A 98 -5.82 -1.47 -12.63
CA GLY A 98 -6.14 -0.71 -11.42
C GLY A 98 -4.97 0.08 -10.82
N LYS A 99 -4.15 0.72 -11.66
CA LYS A 99 -3.06 1.64 -11.21
C LYS A 99 -3.53 2.71 -10.22
N THR A 100 -4.78 3.15 -10.36
CA THR A 100 -5.47 4.06 -9.44
C THR A 100 -5.67 3.49 -8.03
N LEU A 101 -5.84 2.18 -7.89
CA LEU A 101 -5.96 1.53 -6.59
C LEU A 101 -4.57 1.28 -5.98
N VAL A 102 -3.56 1.04 -6.81
CA VAL A 102 -2.15 0.93 -6.38
C VAL A 102 -1.63 2.23 -5.78
N SER A 103 -2.04 3.38 -6.30
CA SER A 103 -1.59 4.69 -5.77
C SER A 103 -2.03 4.94 -4.33
N THR A 104 -3.14 4.34 -3.87
CA THR A 104 -3.55 4.43 -2.46
C THR A 104 -2.54 3.83 -1.48
N LEU A 105 -1.77 2.81 -1.91
CA LEU A 105 -0.68 2.22 -1.12
C LEU A 105 0.49 3.20 -0.96
N ALA A 106 0.82 3.90 -2.05
CA ALA A 106 1.85 4.93 -2.06
C ALA A 106 1.42 6.18 -1.26
N VAL A 107 0.13 6.54 -1.28
CA VAL A 107 -0.41 7.67 -0.50
C VAL A 107 -0.29 7.42 1.00
N LEU A 108 -0.57 6.20 1.51
CA LEU A 108 -0.39 5.95 2.95
C LEU A 108 1.08 6.08 3.37
N GLN A 109 2.01 5.53 2.59
CA GLN A 109 3.44 5.69 2.85
C GLN A 109 3.86 7.17 2.77
N GLY A 110 3.33 7.92 1.80
CA GLY A 110 3.54 9.36 1.67
C GLY A 110 2.91 10.20 2.80
N LEU A 111 1.76 9.80 3.34
CA LEU A 111 1.14 10.40 4.54
C LEU A 111 1.96 10.14 5.81
N VAL A 112 2.79 9.11 5.77
CA VAL A 112 3.69 8.73 6.85
C VAL A 112 5.07 9.41 6.69
N GLN A 113 5.50 9.79 5.47
CA GLN A 113 6.86 10.32 5.22
C GLN A 113 6.97 11.65 4.44
N VAL A 114 5.88 12.28 3.99
CA VAL A 114 5.87 13.50 3.14
C VAL A 114 6.78 13.35 1.91
N ALA A 115 6.33 12.63 0.89
CA ALA A 115 6.98 12.62 -0.43
C ALA A 115 5.94 12.46 -1.55
N PHE A 116 5.24 13.56 -1.88
CA PHE A 116 4.21 13.62 -2.92
C PHE A 116 4.78 13.73 -4.35
N SER A 117 6.11 13.85 -4.49
CA SER A 117 6.75 14.31 -5.74
C SER A 117 6.76 13.29 -6.87
N THR A 118 6.70 11.98 -6.60
CA THR A 118 6.89 10.95 -7.63
C THR A 118 5.56 10.36 -8.15
N LEU A 119 4.45 10.60 -7.43
CA LEU A 119 3.13 10.02 -7.76
C LEU A 119 2.40 10.76 -8.89
N CYS A 120 2.73 12.03 -9.13
CA CYS A 120 1.95 12.94 -9.98
C CYS A 120 1.99 12.66 -11.50
N HIS A 121 2.83 11.74 -12.00
CA HIS A 121 2.91 11.47 -13.45
C HIS A 121 2.06 10.30 -13.95
N CYS A 122 1.40 9.52 -13.08
CA CYS A 122 0.61 8.37 -13.52
C CYS A 122 -0.92 8.53 -13.44
N LEU A 123 -1.45 9.65 -12.91
CA LEU A 123 -2.83 9.68 -12.40
C LEU A 123 -3.64 10.90 -12.85
N THR A 124 -4.06 10.94 -14.11
CA THR A 124 -5.19 11.77 -14.54
C THR A 124 -6.50 11.07 -14.20
N GLY A 125 -6.92 11.09 -12.92
CA GLY A 125 -8.25 10.61 -12.49
C GLY A 125 -8.41 10.06 -11.06
N ALA A 126 -7.34 9.96 -10.27
CA ALA A 126 -7.32 9.19 -9.01
C ALA A 126 -7.74 9.92 -7.73
N LYS A 127 -7.95 11.25 -7.78
CA LYS A 127 -8.07 12.07 -6.55
C LYS A 127 -9.17 11.59 -5.58
N LYS A 128 -10.37 11.26 -6.10
CA LYS A 128 -11.53 10.92 -5.25
C LYS A 128 -11.40 9.56 -4.55
N THR A 129 -10.74 8.59 -5.18
CA THR A 129 -10.50 7.25 -4.60
C THR A 129 -9.41 7.29 -3.53
N GLU A 130 -8.37 8.10 -3.74
CA GLU A 130 -7.29 8.30 -2.78
C GLU A 130 -7.77 9.04 -1.53
N GLU A 131 -8.56 10.08 -1.72
CA GLU A 131 -9.11 10.91 -0.64
C GLU A 131 -10.04 10.09 0.27
N SER A 132 -10.90 9.23 -0.30
CA SER A 132 -11.81 8.38 0.49
C SER A 132 -11.08 7.35 1.38
N VAL A 133 -9.95 6.81 0.91
CA VAL A 133 -9.13 5.88 1.70
C VAL A 133 -8.30 6.64 2.74
N ALA A 134 -7.75 7.80 2.36
CA ALA A 134 -7.03 8.68 3.26
C ALA A 134 -7.91 9.19 4.41
N ASP A 135 -9.17 9.53 4.14
CA ASP A 135 -10.14 9.98 5.15
C ASP A 135 -10.45 8.91 6.19
N LEU A 136 -10.48 7.63 5.80
CA LEU A 136 -10.65 6.54 6.75
C LEU A 136 -9.40 6.32 7.60
N LEU A 137 -8.22 6.74 7.14
CA LEU A 137 -6.94 6.48 7.80
C LEU A 137 -6.38 7.69 8.57
N ASN A 138 -6.94 8.89 8.38
CA ASN A 138 -6.69 10.11 9.15
C ASN A 138 -7.52 10.16 10.45
#